data_AF-A0A101WSD9-F1
#
_entry.id   AF-A0A101WSD9-F1
#
_cell.length_a   1.000
_cell.length_b   1.000
_cell.length_c   1.000
_cell.angle_alpha   90.00
_cell.angle_beta   90.00
_cell.angle_gamma   90.00
#
_symmetry.space_group_name_H-M   'P 1'
#
loop_
_entity.id
_entity.type
_entity.pdbx_description
1 polymer ?
#
loop_
_entity_poly.entity_id
_entity_poly.type
_entity_poly.pdbx_seq_one_letter_code
_entity_poly.pdbx_strand_id
1 'polypeptide(L)' 'MNDHQSGGDLSGADLIGADFRDADLRGTNLTESIFLTQAQINVAKGDASTKLPPSLTHPTHWSNFKV' A
#
# COMPACT_ATOMS: atom_id res chain seq x y z
N MET A 1 19.46 -16.79 0.36
CA MET A 1 19.23 -15.37 0.07
C MET A 1 17.72 -15.14 0.09
N ASN A 2 17.13 -14.80 1.24
CA ASN A 2 15.68 -14.63 1.36
C ASN A 2 15.39 -13.29 2.05
N ASP A 3 15.73 -12.20 1.38
CA ASP A 3 15.44 -10.86 1.89
C ASP A 3 14.01 -10.50 1.51
N HIS A 4 13.06 -11.03 2.29
CA HIS A 4 11.68 -10.55 2.36
C HIS A 4 11.72 -9.15 2.98
N GLN A 5 12.00 -8.11 2.17
CA GLN A 5 11.83 -6.71 2.60
C GLN A 5 10.34 -6.37 2.54
N SER A 6 9.56 -7.01 3.42
CA SER A 6 8.18 -6.64 3.67
C SER A 6 8.15 -5.35 4.49
N GLY A 7 7.93 -4.24 3.79
CA GLY A 7 7.61 -2.94 4.36
C GLY A 7 8.62 -1.85 4.03
N GLY A 8 8.50 -1.25 2.84
CA GLY A 8 9.17 0.00 2.52
C GLY A 8 8.53 1.19 3.21
N ASP A 9 9.24 2.31 3.28
CA ASP A 9 8.67 3.60 3.71
C ASP A 9 8.49 4.51 2.50
N LEU A 10 7.23 4.83 2.20
CA LEU A 10 6.81 5.78 1.16
C LEU A 10 6.03 6.95 1.79
N SER A 11 6.18 7.18 3.09
CA SER A 11 5.67 8.40 3.72
C SER A 11 6.32 9.64 3.08
N GLY A 12 5.52 10.68 2.84
CA GLY A 12 5.95 11.91 2.17
C GLY A 12 6.17 11.80 0.66
N ALA A 13 6.00 10.61 0.06
CA ALA A 13 6.17 10.43 -1.38
C ALA A 13 5.07 11.13 -2.19
N ASP A 14 5.44 11.75 -3.31
CA ASP A 14 4.50 12.17 -4.36
C ASP A 14 4.14 10.97 -5.24
N LEU A 15 2.88 10.54 -5.17
CA LEU A 15 2.37 9.37 -5.86
C LEU A 15 1.41 9.71 -7.00
N ILE A 16 1.47 10.95 -7.51
CA ILE A 16 0.67 11.35 -8.66
C ILE A 16 0.99 10.49 -9.89
N GLY A 17 -0.04 9.84 -10.43
CA GLY A 17 0.11 8.98 -11.61
C GLY A 17 0.92 7.70 -11.39
N ALA A 18 1.33 7.38 -10.16
CA ALA A 18 2.00 6.12 -9.86
C ALA A 18 1.09 4.93 -10.21
N ASP A 19 1.65 3.94 -10.91
CA ASP A 19 0.96 2.70 -11.26
C ASP A 19 1.27 1.62 -10.23
N PHE A 20 0.26 1.22 -9.47
CA PHE A 20 0.36 0.19 -8.44
C PHE A 20 -0.33 -1.12 -8.82
N ARG A 21 -0.68 -1.30 -10.10
CA ARG A 21 -1.26 -2.58 -10.55
C ARG A 21 -0.31 -3.72 -10.23
N ASP A 22 -0.81 -4.69 -9.47
CA ASP A 22 -0.08 -5.87 -9.00
C ASP A 22 1.13 -5.60 -8.07
N ALA A 23 1.41 -4.34 -7.72
CA ALA A 23 2.49 -3.96 -6.83
C ALA A 23 2.28 -4.54 -5.43
N ASP A 24 3.37 -5.02 -4.82
CA ASP A 24 3.35 -5.55 -3.45
C ASP A 24 3.66 -4.43 -2.46
N LEU A 25 2.62 -3.93 -1.80
CA LEU A 25 2.68 -2.88 -0.79
C LEU A 25 2.56 -3.45 0.63
N ARG A 26 2.57 -4.78 0.82
CA ARG A 26 2.43 -5.40 2.15
C ARG A 26 3.49 -4.85 3.12
N GLY A 27 3.02 -4.41 4.29
CA GLY A 27 3.85 -3.77 5.32
C GLY A 27 4.35 -2.36 5.01
N THR A 28 4.00 -1.77 3.86
CA THR A 28 4.52 -0.45 3.44
C THR A 28 3.86 0.67 4.23
N ASN A 29 4.63 1.69 4.59
CA ASN A 29 4.11 2.91 5.19
C ASN A 29 3.79 3.97 4.13
N LEU A 30 2.51 4.34 3.97
CA LEU A 30 2.01 5.35 3.04
C LEU A 30 1.34 6.53 3.76
N THR A 31 1.38 6.60 5.09
CA THR A 31 0.53 7.51 5.91
C THR A 31 0.60 8.98 5.53
N GLU A 32 1.76 9.45 5.08
CA GLU A 32 2.01 10.85 4.70
C GLU A 32 2.23 11.03 3.19
N SER A 33 1.95 10.01 2.37
CA SER A 33 2.04 10.15 0.93
C SER A 33 1.02 11.17 0.41
N ILE A 34 1.41 11.91 -0.62
CA ILE A 34 0.57 12.91 -1.27
C ILE A 34 0.11 12.39 -2.63
N PHE A 35 -1.10 12.81 -3.02
CA PHE A 35 -1.76 12.40 -4.28
C PHE A 35 -2.01 10.89 -4.44
N LEU A 36 -1.86 10.08 -3.38
CA LEU A 36 -2.33 8.71 -3.37
C LEU A 36 -3.87 8.65 -3.37
N THR A 37 -4.42 7.84 -4.25
CA THR A 37 -5.87 7.68 -4.42
C THR A 37 -6.35 6.29 -4.00
N GLN A 38 -7.64 6.17 -3.68
CA GLN A 38 -8.26 4.88 -3.40
C GLN A 38 -8.16 3.92 -4.60
N ALA A 39 -8.31 4.44 -5.82
CA ALA A 39 -8.24 3.62 -7.03
C ALA A 39 -6.86 2.98 -7.23
N GLN A 40 -5.78 3.70 -6.90
CA GLN A 40 -4.41 3.19 -6.95
C GLN A 40 -4.19 2.02 -5.99
N ILE A 41 -4.65 2.12 -4.74
CA ILE A 41 -4.46 1.01 -3.77
C ILE A 41 -5.43 -0.16 -4.00
N ASN A 42 -6.59 0.08 -4.63
CA ASN A 42 -7.56 -0.98 -4.94
C ASN A 42 -7.03 -2.04 -5.92
N VAL A 43 -6.00 -1.71 -6.71
CA VAL A 43 -5.38 -2.61 -7.69
C VAL A 43 -4.03 -3.18 -7.23
N ALA A 44 -3.60 -2.81 -6.02
CA ALA A 44 -2.34 -3.26 -5.42
C ALA A 44 -2.57 -4.44 -4.48
N LYS A 45 -1.50 -5.18 -4.19
CA LYS A 45 -1.47 -6.18 -3.13
C LYS A 45 -1.05 -5.49 -1.83
N GLY A 46 -1.91 -5.55 -0.83
CA GLY A 46 -1.61 -5.07 0.51
C GLY A 46 -2.27 -5.97 1.55
N ASP A 47 -2.08 -5.62 2.80
CA ASP A 47 -2.59 -6.37 3.94
C ASP A 47 -2.93 -5.42 5.10
N ALA A 48 -3.38 -6.00 6.21
CA ALA A 48 -3.68 -5.24 7.43
C ALA A 48 -2.47 -4.50 8.02
N SER A 49 -1.24 -4.82 7.60
CA SER A 49 -0.01 -4.16 8.08
C SER A 49 0.41 -2.97 7.21
N THR A 50 -0.19 -2.81 6.03
CA THR A 50 0.05 -1.68 5.13
C THR A 50 -0.56 -0.41 5.72
N LYS A 51 0.23 0.62 6.00
CA LYS A 51 -0.29 1.84 6.65
C LYS A 51 -0.74 2.84 5.60
N LEU A 52 -2.00 3.25 5.64
CA LEU A 52 -2.59 4.19 4.68
C LEU A 52 -2.77 5.59 5.27
N PRO A 53 -2.85 6.65 4.43
CA PRO A 53 -3.38 7.94 4.85
C PRO A 53 -4.79 7.81 5.45
N PRO A 54 -5.14 8.63 6.46
CA PRO A 54 -6.44 8.53 7.15
C PRO A 54 -7.64 8.80 6.25
N SER A 55 -7.45 9.42 5.08
CA SER A 55 -8.49 9.66 4.07
C SER A 55 -8.79 8.45 3.19
N LEU A 56 -7.96 7.39 3.24
CA LEU A 56 -8.14 6.18 2.44
C LEU A 56 -8.67 5.04 3.30
N THR A 57 -9.42 4.15 2.65
CA THR A 57 -9.96 2.95 3.28
C THR A 57 -9.14 1.76 2.82
N HIS A 58 -8.84 0.84 3.75
CA HIS A 58 -8.24 -0.43 3.41
C HIS A 58 -9.15 -1.20 2.43
N PRO A 59 -8.65 -1.60 1.25
CA PRO A 59 -9.41 -2.45 0.34
C PRO A 59 -9.83 -3.75 1.03
N THR A 60 -11.09 -4.15 0.86
CA THR A 60 -11.65 -5.32 1.56
C THR A 60 -10.91 -6.62 1.28
N HIS A 61 -10.33 -6.75 0.08
CA HIS A 61 -9.56 -7.92 -0.33
C HIS A 61 -8.16 -8.01 0.32
N TRP A 62 -7.65 -6.93 0.92
CA TRP A 62 -6.40 -6.98 1.71
C TRP A 62 -6.59 -7.74 3.04
N SER A 63 -7.82 -7.84 3.53
CA SER A 63 -8.16 -8.57 4.76
C SER A 63 -8.24 -10.09 4.57
N ASN A 64 -8.23 -10.59 3.33
CA ASN A 64 -8.46 -12.01 3.03
C ASN A 64 -7.19 -12.88 3.02
N PHE A 65 -6.00 -12.30 3.21
CA PHE A 65 -4.76 -13.08 3.30
C PHE A 65 -4.42 -13.44 4.75
N LYS A 66 -5.13 -14.45 5.28
CA LYS A 66 -4.57 -15.28 6.35
C LYS A 66 -4.00 -16.55 5.71
N VAL A 67 -2.73 -16.47 5.31
CA VAL A 67 -1.88 -17.67 5.13
C VAL A 67 -1.36 -18.10 6.49
#